data_AF-A0A368GF46-F1
#
_entry.id   AF-A0A368GF46-F1
#
_cell.length_a   1.000
_cell.length_b   1.000
_cell.length_c   1.000
_cell.angle_alpha   90.00
_cell.angle_beta   90.00
_cell.angle_gamma   90.00
#
_symmetry.space_group_name_H-M   'P 1'
#
loop_
_entity.id
_entity.type
_entity.pdbx_description
1 polymer ?
#
loop_
_entity_poly.entity_id
_entity_poly.type
_entity_poly.pdbx_seq_one_letter_code
_entity_poly.pdbx_strand_id
1 'polypeptide(L)'
;MEEYFNDKLSCAQVPIGDWSIVSYDRNRSEPSARLAVVPKSPTAVRFDVESKTLGNGKFRDLVKFHPTKPGPNTLDVYYGGDKVDEIYYEVSLQ
;
A
#
# COMPACT_ATOMS: atom_id res chain seq x y z
N MET A 1 5.93 21.24 -2.82
CA MET A 1 5.62 20.34 -1.69
C MET A 1 4.36 19.61 -2.12
N GLU A 2 4.47 18.36 -2.55
CA GLU A 2 3.31 17.59 -3.03
C GLU A 2 2.59 16.99 -1.81
N GLU A 3 1.30 17.31 -1.67
CA GLU A 3 0.44 16.74 -0.62
C GLU A 3 -0.08 15.38 -1.08
N TYR A 4 0.42 14.31 -0.46
CA TYR A 4 -0.17 12.98 -0.54
C TYR A 4 -1.32 12.90 0.47
N PHE A 5 -2.55 12.81 -0.01
CA PHE A 5 -3.70 12.53 0.85
C PHE A 5 -3.71 11.04 1.18
N ASN A 6 -3.10 10.68 2.32
CA ASN A 6 -3.10 9.32 2.85
C ASN A 6 -4.30 9.13 3.78
N ASP A 7 -5.28 8.33 3.38
CA ASP A 7 -6.09 7.58 4.34
C ASP A 7 -5.20 6.48 4.91
N LYS A 8 -4.36 6.84 5.89
CA LYS A 8 -3.49 5.87 6.57
C LYS A 8 -4.37 4.77 7.18
N LEU A 9 -4.12 3.52 6.79
CA LEU A 9 -4.55 2.37 7.58
C LEU A 9 -3.74 2.38 8.90
N SER A 10 -4.17 3.16 9.89
CA SER A 10 -3.62 3.03 11.24
C SER A 10 -4.22 1.79 11.88
N CYS A 11 -3.41 0.73 12.05
CA CYS A 11 -3.76 -0.46 12.83
C CYS A 11 -5.03 -1.19 12.36
N ALA A 12 -5.22 -1.32 11.05
CA ALA A 12 -6.32 -2.11 10.51
C ALA A 12 -6.15 -3.59 10.90
N GLN A 13 -7.18 -4.18 11.52
CA GLN A 13 -7.30 -5.63 11.65
C GLN A 13 -7.59 -6.18 10.25
N VAL A 14 -6.71 -7.04 9.75
CA VAL A 14 -6.83 -7.64 8.43
C VAL A 14 -7.13 -9.12 8.59
N PRO A 15 -8.26 -9.63 8.06
CA PRO A 15 -8.53 -11.07 8.11
C PRO A 15 -7.48 -11.84 7.30
N ILE A 16 -6.99 -12.95 7.85
CA ILE A 16 -6.14 -13.87 7.11
C ILE A 16 -6.93 -14.48 5.94
N GLY A 17 -6.30 -14.69 4.79
CA GLY A 17 -6.95 -15.36 3.66
C GLY A 17 -7.69 -14.44 2.69
N ASP A 18 -7.95 -13.19 3.08
CA ASP A 18 -8.67 -12.18 2.28
C ASP A 18 -7.75 -11.06 1.78
N TRP A 19 -8.21 -10.37 0.74
CA TRP A 19 -7.52 -9.20 0.19
C TRP A 19 -7.92 -7.93 0.93
N SER A 20 -6.92 -7.16 1.36
CA SER A 20 -7.07 -5.79 1.84
C SER A 20 -6.53 -4.79 0.83
N ILE A 21 -7.04 -3.56 0.86
CA ILE A 21 -6.69 -2.52 -0.11
C ILE A 21 -6.34 -1.22 0.61
N VAL A 22 -5.21 -0.61 0.26
CA VAL A 22 -4.88 0.80 0.56
C VAL A 22 -4.85 1.57 -0.74
N SER A 23 -5.33 2.81 -0.72
CA SER A 23 -5.24 3.71 -1.87
C SER A 23 -4.34 4.92 -1.60
N TYR A 24 -3.52 5.26 -2.58
CA TYR A 24 -2.66 6.43 -2.58
C TYR A 24 -3.06 7.34 -3.73
N ASP A 25 -3.55 8.54 -3.41
CA ASP A 25 -3.81 9.59 -4.40
C ASP A 25 -2.56 10.42 -4.64
N ARG A 26 -2.21 10.60 -5.93
CA ARG A 26 -1.05 11.40 -6.33
C ARG A 26 -1.34 12.27 -7.55
N ASN A 27 -0.66 13.41 -7.59
CA ASN A 27 -0.50 14.19 -8.81
C ASN A 27 0.78 13.70 -9.50
N ARG A 28 0.75 13.47 -10.81
CA ARG A 28 1.92 12.97 -11.53
C ARG A 28 2.78 14.13 -12.04
N SER A 29 3.79 14.54 -11.26
CA SER A 29 4.89 15.39 -11.76
C SER A 29 5.89 14.59 -12.61
N GLU A 30 6.13 13.32 -12.24
CA GLU A 30 7.00 12.40 -13.00
C GLU A 30 6.24 11.19 -13.58
N PRO A 31 6.07 11.10 -14.92
CA PRO A 31 5.32 10.04 -15.57
C PRO A 31 6.01 8.67 -15.61
N SER A 32 7.22 8.52 -15.06
CA SER A 32 7.95 7.25 -14.98
C SER A 32 7.90 6.61 -13.59
N ALA A 33 7.69 7.40 -12.54
CA ALA A 33 7.72 6.90 -11.16
C ALA A 33 6.57 5.92 -10.89
N ARG A 34 6.93 4.77 -10.31
CA ARG A 34 6.01 3.68 -9.93
C ARG A 34 5.96 3.57 -8.41
N LEU A 35 4.78 3.21 -7.91
CA LEU A 35 4.61 2.81 -6.52
C LEU A 35 5.09 1.37 -6.37
N ALA A 36 5.88 1.11 -5.33
CA ALA A 36 6.39 -0.20 -4.99
C ALA A 36 6.08 -0.52 -3.53
N VAL A 37 5.82 -1.79 -3.24
CA VAL A 37 5.48 -2.25 -1.90
C VAL A 37 6.45 -3.36 -1.53
N VAL A 38 7.07 -3.24 -0.36
CA VAL A 38 8.09 -4.17 0.12
C VAL A 38 7.66 -4.72 1.47
N PRO A 39 7.41 -6.04 1.60
CA PRO A 39 7.13 -6.64 2.89
C PRO A 39 8.38 -6.69 3.75
N LYS A 40 8.27 -6.17 4.97
CA LYS A 40 9.39 -6.08 5.90
C LYS A 40 9.43 -7.27 6.86
N SER A 41 8.30 -7.59 7.48
CA SER A 41 8.19 -8.73 8.40
C SER A 41 6.72 -9.05 8.70
N PRO A 42 6.31 -10.33 8.69
CA PRO A 42 6.97 -11.43 7.97
C PRO A 42 6.95 -11.20 6.45
N THR A 43 7.88 -11.81 5.71
CA THR A 43 7.80 -11.90 4.24
C THR A 43 6.76 -12.94 3.82
N ALA A 44 5.51 -12.74 4.22
CA ALA A 44 4.41 -13.68 4.05
C ALA A 44 3.15 -12.94 3.62
N VAL A 45 3.25 -12.29 2.47
CA VAL A 45 2.17 -11.50 1.88
C VAL A 45 2.27 -11.58 0.36
N ARG A 46 1.13 -11.74 -0.29
CA ARG A 46 0.99 -11.52 -1.73
C ARG A 46 0.48 -10.10 -1.92
N PHE A 47 0.99 -9.41 -2.93
CA PHE A 47 0.53 -8.06 -3.21
C PHE A 47 0.44 -7.81 -4.70
N ASP A 48 -0.42 -6.87 -5.06
CA ASP A 48 -0.58 -6.34 -6.40
C ASP A 48 -0.77 -4.82 -6.30
N VAL A 49 -0.30 -4.10 -7.30
CA VAL A 49 -0.40 -2.64 -7.37
C VAL A 49 -1.09 -2.26 -8.67
N GLU A 50 -2.27 -1.66 -8.55
CA GLU A 50 -3.03 -1.16 -9.70
C GLU A 50 -3.06 0.36 -9.71
N SER A 51 -2.66 0.99 -10.81
CA SER A 51 -2.78 2.44 -10.99
C SER A 51 -4.01 2.80 -11.81
N LYS A 52 -4.86 3.69 -11.30
CA LYS A 52 -6.04 4.23 -11.99
C LYS A 52 -5.84 5.73 -12.28
N THR A 53 -6.19 6.17 -13.49
CA THR A 53 -6.20 7.61 -13.82
C THR A 53 -7.50 8.23 -13.32
N LEU A 54 -7.41 9.31 -12.55
CA LEU A 54 -8.57 10.07 -12.05
C LEU A 54 -8.90 11.29 -12.95
N GLY A 55 -8.04 11.60 -13.92
CA GLY A 55 -8.15 12.77 -14.80
C GLY A 55 -7.31 13.95 -14.33
N ASN A 56 -7.06 14.93 -15.21
CA ASN A 56 -6.30 16.15 -14.90
C ASN A 56 -4.92 15.90 -14.25
N GLY A 57 -4.21 14.86 -14.70
CA GLY A 57 -2.89 14.50 -14.15
C GLY A 57 -2.93 13.84 -12.77
N LYS A 58 -4.11 13.52 -12.24
CA LYS A 58 -4.31 12.81 -10.99
C LYS A 58 -4.43 11.29 -11.20
N PHE A 59 -3.84 10.54 -10.28
CA PHE A 59 -3.86 9.08 -10.29
C PHE A 59 -4.14 8.55 -8.88
N ARG A 60 -4.71 7.35 -8.82
CA ARG A 60 -4.91 6.58 -7.60
C ARG A 60 -4.21 5.23 -7.76
N ASP A 61 -3.20 4.98 -6.96
CA ASP A 61 -2.61 3.65 -6.85
C ASP A 61 -3.37 2.85 -5.79
N LEU A 62 -3.70 1.61 -6.08
CA LEU A 62 -4.35 0.67 -5.19
C LEU A 62 -3.33 -0.42 -4.85
N VAL A 63 -2.90 -0.45 -3.60
CA VAL A 63 -2.11 -1.55 -3.04
C VAL A 63 -3.08 -2.60 -2.53
N LYS A 64 -3.18 -3.71 -3.25
CA LYS A 64 -3.90 -4.90 -2.80
C LYS A 64 -2.91 -5.82 -2.11
N PHE A 65 -3.19 -6.24 -0.89
CA PHE A 65 -2.31 -7.14 -0.16
C PHE A 65 -3.13 -8.23 0.53
N HIS A 66 -2.57 -9.44 0.52
CA HIS A 66 -3.17 -10.64 1.08
C HIS A 66 -2.12 -11.32 1.97
N PRO A 67 -2.17 -11.12 3.29
CA PRO A 67 -1.25 -11.76 4.21
C PRO A 67 -1.52 -13.25 4.30
N THR A 68 -0.44 -14.03 4.40
CA THR A 68 -0.48 -15.49 4.48
C THR A 68 -0.01 -16.03 5.83
N LYS A 69 0.33 -15.14 6.77
CA LYS A 69 0.66 -15.49 8.16
C LYS A 69 -0.08 -14.58 9.16
N PRO A 70 -0.61 -15.16 10.25
CA PRO A 70 -1.21 -14.38 11.34
C PRO A 70 -0.13 -13.62 12.13
N GLY A 71 -0.57 -12.67 12.94
CA GLY A 71 0.29 -11.84 13.78
C GLY A 71 0.58 -10.45 13.19
N PRO A 72 1.57 -9.73 13.76
CA PRO A 72 1.93 -8.39 13.32
C PRO A 72 2.66 -8.44 11.99
N ASN A 73 2.26 -7.55 11.07
CA ASN A 73 2.83 -7.42 9.75
C ASN A 73 3.17 -5.96 9.42
N THR A 74 4.18 -5.78 8.56
CA THR A 74 4.61 -4.45 8.09
C THR A 74 4.92 -4.44 6.60
N LEU A 75 4.38 -3.46 5.87
CA LEU A 75 4.74 -3.13 4.49
C LEU A 75 5.37 -1.75 4.42
N ASP A 76 6.49 -1.63 3.72
CA ASP A 76 7.04 -0.35 3.31
C ASP A 76 6.51 0.02 1.93
N VAL A 77 6.10 1.28 1.76
CA VAL A 77 5.63 1.81 0.47
C VAL A 77 6.63 2.84 -0.04
N TYR A 78 7.04 2.65 -1.29
CA TYR A 78 8.02 3.47 -1.98
C TYR A 78 7.42 4.14 -3.21
N TYR A 79 7.89 5.34 -3.51
CA TYR A 79 7.57 6.08 -4.71
C TYR A 79 8.84 6.63 -5.35
N GLY A 80 9.15 6.24 -6.59
CA GLY A 80 10.36 6.72 -7.27
C GLY A 80 11.68 6.32 -6.59
N GLY A 81 11.66 5.38 -5.65
CA GLY A 81 12.80 4.97 -4.83
C GLY A 81 12.78 5.52 -3.40
N ASP A 82 11.96 6.54 -3.11
CA ASP A 82 11.84 7.12 -1.79
C ASP A 82 10.74 6.43 -0.97
N LYS A 83 11.02 6.13 0.30
CA LYS A 83 10.01 5.59 1.22
C LYS A 83 9.01 6.69 1.56
N VAL A 84 7.74 6.47 1.24
CA VAL A 84 6.65 7.44 1.46
C VAL A 84 5.69 7.02 2.57
N ASP A 85 5.62 5.73 2.90
CA ASP A 85 4.74 5.24 3.95
C ASP A 85 5.23 3.90 4.56
N GLU A 86 4.66 3.56 5.70
CA GLU A 86 4.84 2.28 6.38
C GLU A 86 3.48 1.83 6.94
N ILE A 87 2.96 0.71 6.42
CA ILE A 87 1.66 0.15 6.80
C ILE A 87 1.89 -0.90 7.88
N TYR A 88 1.33 -0.67 9.06
CA TYR A 88 1.26 -1.63 10.15
C TYR A 88 -0.14 -2.23 10.22
N TYR A 89 -0.22 -3.56 10.23
CA TYR A 89 -1.48 -4.28 10.34
C TYR A 89 -1.30 -5.58 11.11
N GLU A 90 -2.37 -5.99 11.79
CA GLU A 90 -2.41 -7.24 12.56
C GLU A 90 -3.32 -8.22 11.82
N VAL A 91 -2.85 -9.45 11.67
CA VAL A 91 -3.59 -10.50 10.98
C VAL A 91 -4.14 -11.48 12.00
N SER A 92 -5.46 -11.52 12.13
CA SER A 92 -6.15 -12.47 13.01
C SER A 92 -6.58 -13.73 12.24
N LEU A 93 -6.45 -14.88 12.90
CA LEU A 93 -7.15 -16.09 12.49
C LEU A 93 -8.63 -15.88 12.83
N GLN A 94 -9.52 -15.99 11.84
CA GLN A 94 -10.95 -16.05 12.10
C GLN A 94 -11.34 -17.36 12.81
#